data_AF-A0A7X6SN08-F1
#
_entry.id   AF-A0A7X6SN08-F1
#
_cell.length_a   1.000
_cell.length_b   1.000
_cell.length_c   1.000
_cell.angle_alpha   90.00
_cell.angle_beta   90.00
_cell.angle_gamma   90.00
#
_symmetry.space_group_name_H-M   'P 1'
#
loop_
_entity.id
_entity.type
_entity.pdbx_description
1 polymer ?
#
loop_
_entity_poly.entity_id
_entity_poly.type
_entity_poly.pdbx_seq_one_letter_code
_entity_poly.pdbx_strand_id
1 'polypeptide(L)'
;MEEIKRCMREVKRILNRTVGILDMTGTVIACTEPDLEGTEDSSVRAILKSGDLFVATSEKTYYRMVNGDATQYIAFIIGTDPNDRIHLELVAQWVRTALKDRNTDTERSTFIKNILLENELPGDIPLKAREFKIPYTLNRIVFIVRVPRTDGPECLDILQNIYPDSKTPHTFAMDEETIVLVIE
;
A
#
# COMPACT_ATOMS: atom_id res chain seq x y z
N MET A 1 -0.13 3.17 4.89
CA MET A 1 -1.23 3.75 5.69
C MET A 1 -2.40 4.14 4.80
N GLU A 2 -2.25 5.10 3.88
CA GLU A 2 -3.38 5.54 3.03
C GLU A 2 -4.02 4.42 2.20
N GLU A 3 -3.21 3.51 1.67
CA GLU A 3 -3.70 2.34 0.92
C GLU A 3 -4.60 1.42 1.76
N ILE A 4 -4.24 1.20 3.02
CA ILE A 4 -5.04 0.38 3.94
C ILE A 4 -6.37 1.08 4.25
N LYS A 5 -6.34 2.41 4.46
CA LYS A 5 -7.55 3.20 4.67
C LYS A 5 -8.46 3.18 3.44
N ARG A 6 -7.89 3.24 2.23
CA ARG A 6 -8.62 3.07 0.97
C ARG A 6 -9.33 1.72 0.91
N CYS A 7 -8.63 0.63 1.22
CA CYS A 7 -9.25 -0.70 1.31
C CYS A 7 -10.42 -0.69 2.32
N MET A 8 -10.23 -0.17 3.53
CA MET A 8 -11.29 -0.16 4.55
C MET A 8 -12.53 0.63 4.12
N ARG A 9 -12.37 1.74 3.40
CA ARG A 9 -13.51 2.50 2.83
C ARG A 9 -14.33 1.64 1.86
N GLU A 10 -13.67 0.87 1.01
CA GLU A 10 -14.36 -0.05 0.08
C GLU A 10 -14.96 -1.25 0.81
N VAL A 11 -14.27 -1.81 1.81
CA VAL A 11 -14.83 -2.88 2.66
C VAL A 11 -16.14 -2.44 3.32
N LYS A 12 -16.21 -1.20 3.84
CA LYS A 12 -17.44 -0.65 4.46
C LYS A 12 -18.64 -0.68 3.51
N ARG A 13 -18.41 -0.56 2.20
CA ARG A 13 -19.46 -0.56 1.17
C ARG A 13 -19.93 -1.97 0.79
N ILE A 14 -19.10 -2.99 1.04
CA ILE A 14 -19.33 -4.38 0.63
C ILE A 14 -19.83 -5.22 1.81
N LEU A 15 -19.22 -5.06 2.98
CA LEU A 15 -19.50 -5.83 4.19
C LEU A 15 -20.21 -4.97 5.22
N ASN A 16 -21.36 -5.45 5.70
CA ASN A 16 -22.06 -4.85 6.84
C ASN A 16 -21.50 -5.37 8.18
N ARG A 17 -20.17 -5.30 8.35
CA ARG A 17 -19.44 -5.74 9.54
C ARG A 17 -18.31 -4.76 9.84
N THR A 18 -18.02 -4.56 11.12
CA THR A 18 -16.86 -3.77 11.55
C THR A 18 -15.59 -4.59 11.37
N VAL A 19 -14.81 -4.23 10.36
CA VAL A 19 -13.48 -4.78 10.06
C VAL A 19 -12.43 -3.69 10.24
N GLY A 20 -11.26 -4.03 10.75
CA GLY A 20 -10.13 -3.11 10.84
C GLY A 20 -8.78 -3.80 10.82
N ILE A 21 -7.74 -2.99 10.74
CA ILE A 21 -6.34 -3.42 10.76
C ILE A 21 -5.65 -2.77 11.95
N LEU A 22 -4.88 -3.57 12.68
CA LEU A 22 -4.06 -3.20 13.81
C LEU A 22 -2.58 -3.29 13.42
N ASP A 23 -1.77 -2.41 13.99
CA ASP A 23 -0.33 -2.58 14.00
C ASP A 23 0.14 -3.58 15.08
N MET A 24 1.45 -3.78 15.17
CA MET A 24 2.06 -4.70 16.13
C MET A 24 2.03 -4.21 17.58
N THR A 25 1.72 -2.94 17.81
CA THR A 25 1.56 -2.36 19.16
C THR A 25 0.14 -2.54 19.70
N GLY A 26 -0.82 -2.82 18.81
CA GLY A 26 -2.24 -2.93 19.14
C GLY A 26 -3.04 -1.71 18.74
N THR A 27 -2.45 -0.74 18.03
CA THR A 27 -3.17 0.47 17.60
C THR A 27 -3.96 0.18 16.32
N VAL A 28 -5.24 0.58 16.28
CA VAL A 28 -6.08 0.48 15.09
C VAL A 28 -5.64 1.53 14.07
N ILE A 29 -5.06 1.09 12.96
CA ILE A 29 -4.49 1.97 11.94
C ILE A 29 -5.48 2.36 10.84
N ALA A 30 -6.48 1.53 10.62
CA ALA A 30 -7.55 1.74 9.66
C ALA A 30 -8.75 0.88 10.05
N CYS A 31 -9.96 1.44 9.95
CA CYS A 31 -11.18 0.69 10.24
C CYS A 31 -12.33 1.11 9.34
N THR A 32 -13.24 0.18 9.08
CA THR A 32 -14.55 0.46 8.48
C THR A 32 -15.39 1.42 9.34
N GLU A 33 -15.16 1.44 10.65
CA GLU A 33 -15.71 2.46 11.56
C GLU A 33 -14.62 3.44 11.99
N PRO A 34 -14.60 4.68 11.44
CA PRO A 34 -13.53 5.65 11.69
C PRO A 34 -13.32 5.99 13.16
N ASP A 35 -14.38 5.93 13.98
CA ASP A 35 -14.34 6.21 15.43
C ASP A 35 -13.41 5.25 16.20
N LEU A 36 -13.09 4.09 15.62
CA LEU A 36 -12.16 3.13 16.21
C LEU A 36 -10.71 3.38 15.80
N GLU A 37 -10.43 4.22 14.80
CA GLU A 37 -9.04 4.53 14.41
C GLU A 37 -8.29 5.23 15.53
N GLY A 38 -7.07 4.77 15.81
CA GLY A 38 -6.24 5.27 16.91
C GLY A 38 -6.55 4.66 18.29
N THR A 39 -7.58 3.81 18.41
CA THR A 39 -7.81 3.05 19.65
C THR A 39 -6.84 1.89 19.79
N GLU A 40 -6.58 1.44 21.02
CA GLU A 40 -5.71 0.30 21.30
C GLU A 40 -6.51 -0.97 21.61
N ASP A 41 -6.09 -2.12 21.07
CA ASP A 41 -6.60 -3.44 21.40
C ASP A 41 -5.53 -4.28 22.12
N SER A 42 -5.71 -4.44 23.44
CA SER A 42 -4.78 -5.19 24.29
C SER A 42 -4.64 -6.68 23.93
N SER A 43 -5.60 -7.23 23.17
CA SER A 43 -5.63 -8.64 22.74
C SER A 43 -4.47 -8.97 21.80
N VAL A 44 -3.90 -7.97 21.11
CA VAL A 44 -2.78 -8.14 20.17
C VAL A 44 -1.59 -8.83 20.80
N ARG A 45 -1.26 -8.53 22.07
CA ARG A 45 -0.13 -9.18 22.75
C ARG A 45 -0.34 -10.69 22.93
N ALA A 46 -1.56 -11.11 23.24
CA ALA A 46 -1.89 -12.52 23.38
C ALA A 46 -1.88 -13.23 22.03
N ILE A 47 -2.41 -12.58 20.99
CA ILE A 47 -2.43 -13.07 19.61
C ILE A 47 -1.01 -13.30 19.10
N LEU A 48 -0.11 -12.34 19.30
CA LEU A 48 1.29 -12.47 18.89
C LEU A 48 2.03 -13.60 19.63
N LYS A 49 1.72 -13.81 20.90
CA LYS A 49 2.29 -14.92 21.69
C LYS A 49 1.76 -16.29 21.28
N SER A 50 0.51 -16.38 20.84
CA SER A 50 -0.11 -17.67 20.47
C SER A 50 0.60 -18.36 19.31
N GLY A 51 1.15 -17.59 18.36
CA GLY A 51 1.74 -18.15 17.15
C GLY A 51 0.70 -18.58 16.10
N ASP A 52 -0.59 -18.61 16.44
CA ASP A 52 -1.66 -19.02 15.54
C ASP A 52 -1.98 -17.95 14.49
N LEU A 53 -2.38 -18.35 13.29
CA LEU A 53 -2.80 -17.41 12.24
C LEU A 53 -4.17 -16.79 12.50
N PHE A 54 -5.07 -17.56 13.10
CA PHE A 54 -6.41 -17.13 13.48
C PHE A 54 -6.60 -17.28 14.98
N VAL A 55 -7.12 -16.24 15.61
CA VAL A 55 -7.46 -16.24 17.02
C VAL A 55 -8.84 -15.62 17.16
N ALA A 56 -9.74 -16.29 17.89
CA ALA A 56 -11.06 -15.76 18.21
C ALA A 56 -11.15 -15.46 19.71
N THR A 57 -11.69 -14.30 20.07
CA THR A 57 -12.14 -13.96 21.41
C THR A 57 -13.66 -14.15 21.50
N SER A 58 -14.29 -13.70 22.59
CA SER A 58 -15.74 -13.75 22.73
C SER A 58 -16.49 -12.84 21.74
N GLU A 59 -15.85 -11.80 21.22
CA GLU A 59 -16.52 -10.76 20.43
C GLU A 59 -15.84 -10.48 19.08
N LYS A 60 -14.56 -10.86 18.93
CA LYS A 60 -13.76 -10.52 17.75
C LYS A 60 -13.02 -11.74 17.23
N THR A 61 -12.88 -11.80 15.91
CA THR A 61 -11.95 -12.72 15.25
C THR A 61 -10.77 -11.92 14.70
N TYR A 62 -9.58 -12.47 14.86
CA TYR A 62 -8.32 -11.87 14.45
C TYR A 62 -7.61 -12.77 13.45
N TYR A 63 -6.90 -12.15 12.51
CA TYR A 63 -6.09 -12.80 11.52
C TYR A 63 -4.72 -12.14 11.42
N ARG A 64 -3.66 -12.90 11.64
CA ARG A 64 -2.28 -12.40 11.54
C ARG A 64 -1.83 -12.37 10.08
N MET A 65 -1.51 -11.16 9.63
CA MET A 65 -0.95 -10.93 8.30
C MET A 65 0.57 -11.07 8.36
N VAL A 66 1.05 -12.23 7.92
CA VAL A 66 2.49 -12.57 7.88
C VAL A 66 3.08 -12.32 6.49
N ASN A 67 4.32 -11.86 6.45
CA ASN A 67 5.15 -11.75 5.25
C ASN A 67 6.52 -12.40 5.53
N GLY A 68 6.77 -13.56 4.94
CA GLY A 68 7.83 -14.45 5.40
C GLY A 68 7.58 -14.88 6.85
N ASP A 69 8.59 -14.73 7.71
CA ASP A 69 8.50 -15.09 9.13
C ASP A 69 8.03 -13.93 10.04
N ALA A 70 7.89 -12.72 9.50
CA ALA A 70 7.49 -11.54 10.26
C ALA A 70 6.00 -11.26 10.13
N THR A 71 5.31 -11.10 11.27
CA THR A 71 3.95 -10.52 11.29
C THR A 71 4.07 -9.02 11.07
N GLN A 72 3.36 -8.50 10.06
CA GLN A 72 3.39 -7.07 9.72
C GLN A 72 2.19 -6.33 10.30
N TYR A 73 1.02 -6.94 10.24
CA TYR A 73 -0.26 -6.38 10.68
C TYR A 73 -1.16 -7.48 11.23
N ILE A 74 -2.21 -7.07 11.95
CA ILE A 74 -3.27 -7.97 12.41
C ILE A 74 -4.60 -7.41 11.91
N ALA A 75 -5.34 -8.19 11.14
CA ALA A 75 -6.71 -7.84 10.78
C ALA A 75 -7.66 -8.32 11.87
N PHE A 76 -8.74 -7.57 12.13
CA PHE A 76 -9.82 -7.99 13.02
C PHE A 76 -11.19 -7.76 12.40
N ILE A 77 -12.16 -8.57 12.82
CA ILE A 77 -13.59 -8.38 12.55
C ILE A 77 -14.36 -8.52 13.87
N ILE A 78 -15.34 -7.65 14.10
CA ILE A 78 -16.29 -7.82 15.21
C ILE A 78 -17.30 -8.89 14.77
N GLY A 79 -17.24 -10.04 15.44
CA GLY A 79 -17.94 -11.25 15.06
C GLY A 79 -17.07 -12.49 15.19
N THR A 80 -17.71 -13.62 15.50
CA THR A 80 -17.08 -14.93 15.70
C THR A 80 -17.72 -16.01 14.85
N ASP A 81 -18.62 -15.63 13.93
CA ASP A 81 -19.29 -16.59 13.08
C ASP A 81 -18.30 -17.20 12.08
N PRO A 82 -18.50 -18.45 11.62
CA PRO A 82 -17.65 -19.05 10.59
C PRO A 82 -17.51 -18.19 9.33
N ASN A 83 -18.56 -17.45 8.96
CA ASN A 83 -18.53 -16.53 7.84
C ASN A 83 -17.65 -15.30 8.11
N ASP A 84 -17.60 -14.79 9.35
CA ASP A 84 -16.77 -13.64 9.72
C ASP A 84 -15.29 -13.97 9.54
N ARG A 85 -14.89 -15.22 9.84
CA ARG A 85 -13.54 -15.71 9.57
C ARG A 85 -13.18 -15.68 8.08
N ILE A 86 -14.09 -16.15 7.22
CA ILE A 86 -13.89 -16.16 5.76
C ILE A 86 -13.79 -14.71 5.23
N HIS A 87 -14.69 -13.83 5.67
CA HIS A 87 -14.67 -12.42 5.29
C HIS A 87 -13.37 -11.73 5.71
N LEU A 88 -12.92 -11.98 6.94
CA LEU A 88 -11.68 -11.42 7.46
C LEU A 88 -10.46 -11.88 6.65
N GLU A 89 -10.40 -13.15 6.28
CA GLU A 89 -9.32 -13.70 5.46
C GLU A 89 -9.28 -13.04 4.07
N LEU A 90 -10.44 -12.88 3.43
CA LEU A 90 -10.54 -12.21 2.13
C LEU A 90 -10.09 -10.76 2.20
N VAL A 91 -10.53 -10.02 3.21
CA VAL A 91 -10.11 -8.62 3.42
C VAL A 91 -8.61 -8.55 3.68
N ALA A 92 -8.07 -9.39 4.55
CA ALA A 92 -6.64 -9.41 4.86
C ALA A 92 -5.80 -9.74 3.62
N GLN A 93 -6.25 -10.70 2.81
CA GLN A 93 -5.62 -11.04 1.54
C GLN A 93 -5.62 -9.85 0.57
N TRP A 94 -6.76 -9.16 0.45
CA TRP A 94 -6.88 -8.00 -0.42
C TRP A 94 -5.94 -6.86 0.01
N VAL A 95 -5.93 -6.52 1.31
CA VAL A 95 -5.02 -5.51 1.86
C VAL A 95 -3.55 -5.89 1.60
N ARG A 96 -3.20 -7.17 1.76
CA ARG A 96 -1.83 -7.65 1.49
C ARG A 96 -1.43 -7.45 0.04
N THR A 97 -2.31 -7.78 -0.90
CA THR A 97 -2.07 -7.58 -2.34
C THR A 97 -1.91 -6.09 -2.66
N ALA A 98 -2.81 -5.24 -2.15
CA ALA A 98 -2.74 -3.79 -2.36
C ALA A 98 -1.43 -3.17 -1.83
N LEU A 99 -0.97 -3.61 -0.66
CA LEU A 99 0.32 -3.18 -0.10
C LEU A 99 1.51 -3.65 -0.96
N LYS A 100 1.47 -4.87 -1.47
CA LYS A 100 2.52 -5.41 -2.35
C LYS A 100 2.60 -4.64 -3.66
N ASP A 101 1.46 -4.40 -4.30
CA ASP A 101 1.40 -3.69 -5.58
C ASP A 101 1.95 -2.26 -5.44
N ARG A 102 1.57 -1.55 -4.36
CA ARG A 102 2.11 -0.22 -4.06
C ARG A 102 3.63 -0.22 -3.88
N ASN A 103 4.18 -1.22 -3.19
CA ASN A 103 5.64 -1.33 -3.03
C ASN A 103 6.31 -1.55 -4.38
N THR A 104 5.77 -2.45 -5.21
CA THR A 104 6.30 -2.71 -6.56
C THR A 104 6.24 -1.46 -7.44
N ASP A 105 5.16 -0.68 -7.37
CA ASP A 105 5.07 0.58 -8.14
C ASP A 105 6.09 1.62 -7.65
N THR A 106 6.33 1.68 -6.33
CA THR A 106 7.37 2.56 -5.76
C THR A 106 8.77 2.15 -6.21
N GLU A 107 9.07 0.85 -6.24
CA GLU A 107 10.34 0.31 -6.73
C GLU A 107 10.54 0.62 -8.23
N ARG A 108 9.48 0.45 -9.04
CA ARG A 108 9.49 0.80 -10.47
C ARG A 108 9.80 2.28 -10.70
N SER A 109 9.09 3.17 -10.03
CA SER A 109 9.31 4.61 -10.18
C SER A 109 10.71 5.03 -9.73
N THR A 110 11.23 4.42 -8.65
CA THR A 110 12.58 4.67 -8.16
C THR A 110 13.63 4.22 -9.17
N PHE A 111 13.45 3.04 -9.77
CA PHE A 111 14.35 2.54 -10.79
C PHE A 111 14.38 3.45 -12.04
N ILE A 112 13.22 3.89 -12.53
CA ILE A 112 13.14 4.83 -13.65
C ILE A 112 13.83 6.16 -13.30
N LYS A 113 13.63 6.68 -12.08
CA LYS A 113 14.31 7.89 -11.61
C LYS A 113 15.83 7.71 -11.62
N ASN A 114 16.35 6.57 -11.15
CA ASN A 114 17.79 6.33 -11.12
C ASN A 114 18.39 6.23 -12.52
N ILE A 115 17.67 5.69 -13.50
CA ILE A 115 18.10 5.70 -14.91
C ILE A 115 18.26 7.14 -15.41
N LEU A 116 17.27 8.00 -15.16
CA LEU A 116 17.32 9.40 -15.61
C LEU A 116 18.42 10.23 -14.92
N LEU A 117 18.83 9.83 -13.73
CA LEU A 117 19.94 10.43 -13.00
C LEU A 117 21.31 9.81 -13.34
N GLU A 118 21.36 8.91 -14.32
CA GLU A 118 22.58 8.17 -14.72
C GLU A 118 23.19 7.33 -13.59
N ASN A 119 22.39 6.97 -12.59
CA ASN A 119 22.81 6.15 -11.44
C ASN A 119 22.71 4.63 -11.71
N GLU A 120 22.21 4.23 -12.88
CA GLU A 120 22.08 2.83 -13.29
C GLU A 120 23.03 2.53 -14.46
N LEU A 121 23.80 1.44 -14.34
CA LEU A 121 24.71 1.02 -15.41
C LEU A 121 23.89 0.54 -16.63
N PRO A 122 24.21 0.98 -17.86
CA PRO A 122 23.44 0.61 -19.05
C PRO A 122 23.29 -0.90 -19.28
N GLY A 123 24.30 -1.69 -18.87
CA GLY A 123 24.26 -3.16 -18.96
C GLY A 123 23.29 -3.83 -17.98
N ASP A 124 23.01 -3.20 -16.84
CA ASP A 124 22.14 -3.74 -15.79
C ASP A 124 20.67 -3.39 -16.00
N ILE A 125 20.39 -2.35 -16.79
CA ILE A 125 19.02 -1.85 -17.03
C ILE A 125 18.07 -2.96 -17.53
N PRO A 126 18.42 -3.79 -18.54
CA PRO A 126 17.51 -4.84 -19.01
C PRO A 126 17.20 -5.89 -17.95
N LEU A 127 18.17 -6.21 -17.09
CA LEU A 127 18.02 -7.22 -16.03
C LEU A 127 17.08 -6.73 -14.94
N LYS A 128 17.31 -5.53 -14.42
CA LYS A 128 16.47 -4.89 -13.40
C LYS A 128 15.08 -4.56 -13.93
N ALA A 129 14.97 -4.08 -15.18
CA ALA A 129 13.67 -3.85 -15.80
C ALA A 129 12.83 -5.13 -15.87
N ARG A 130 13.44 -6.29 -16.17
CA ARG A 130 12.76 -7.58 -16.15
C ARG A 130 12.28 -7.97 -14.75
N GLU A 131 13.10 -7.74 -13.73
CA GLU A 131 12.74 -8.01 -12.33
C GLU A 131 11.51 -7.21 -11.89
N PHE A 132 11.49 -5.90 -12.20
CA PHE A 132 10.36 -5.02 -11.89
C PHE A 132 9.19 -5.14 -12.90
N LYS A 133 9.29 -6.02 -13.89
CA LYS A 133 8.32 -6.19 -14.99
C LYS A 133 8.05 -4.88 -15.74
N ILE A 134 9.08 -4.05 -15.92
CA ILE A 134 9.03 -2.83 -16.72
C ILE A 134 9.31 -3.20 -18.18
N PRO A 135 8.44 -2.82 -19.13
CA PRO A 135 8.66 -3.09 -20.54
C PRO A 135 9.77 -2.17 -21.10
N TYR A 136 11.02 -2.62 -21.03
CA TYR A 136 12.19 -1.80 -21.35
C TYR A 136 12.31 -1.42 -22.84
N THR A 137 11.62 -2.12 -23.73
CA THR A 137 11.64 -1.87 -25.19
C THR A 137 10.62 -0.83 -25.65
N LEU A 138 9.71 -0.38 -24.77
CA LEU A 138 8.75 0.66 -25.12
C LEU A 138 9.42 2.03 -25.19
N ASN A 139 9.08 2.78 -26.23
CA ASN A 139 9.41 4.20 -26.32
C ASN A 139 8.64 4.96 -25.24
N ARG A 140 9.31 5.90 -24.57
CA ARG A 140 8.73 6.71 -23.51
C ARG A 140 8.87 8.18 -23.85
N ILE A 141 7.86 8.97 -23.51
CA ILE A 141 7.91 10.43 -23.60
C ILE A 141 8.22 10.98 -22.21
N VAL A 142 9.23 11.84 -22.11
CA VAL A 142 9.65 12.45 -20.85
C VAL A 142 9.35 13.96 -20.91
N PHE A 143 8.54 14.45 -19.98
CA PHE A 143 8.29 15.86 -19.78
C PHE A 143 9.05 16.36 -18.56
N ILE A 144 9.61 17.56 -18.68
CA ILE A 144 10.18 18.31 -17.57
C ILE A 144 9.20 19.43 -17.24
N VAL A 145 8.64 19.40 -16.04
CA VAL A 145 7.71 20.41 -15.53
C VAL A 145 8.47 21.26 -14.52
N ARG A 146 8.59 22.55 -14.80
CA ARG A 146 9.20 23.53 -13.89
C ARG A 146 8.10 24.23 -13.09
N VAL A 147 8.27 24.28 -11.78
CA VAL A 147 7.29 24.83 -10.84
C VAL A 147 7.98 25.77 -9.85
N PRO A 148 7.27 26.75 -9.28
CA PRO A 148 7.81 27.55 -8.19
C PRO A 148 8.22 26.65 -7.02
N ARG A 149 9.36 26.95 -6.39
CA ARG A 149 9.90 26.18 -5.26
C ARG A 149 8.91 25.97 -4.11
N THR A 150 8.03 26.94 -3.87
CA THR A 150 7.00 26.90 -2.83
C THR A 150 5.89 25.89 -3.12
N ASP A 151 5.65 25.61 -4.40
CA ASP A 151 4.47 24.88 -4.87
C ASP A 151 4.84 23.47 -5.33
N GLY A 152 6.13 23.11 -5.34
CA GLY A 152 6.65 21.83 -5.80
C GLY A 152 5.93 20.60 -5.22
N PRO A 153 5.78 20.48 -3.89
CA PRO A 153 5.08 19.36 -3.28
C PRO A 153 3.60 19.24 -3.70
N GLU A 154 2.89 20.37 -3.78
CA GLU A 154 1.47 20.39 -4.16
C GLU A 154 1.29 20.07 -5.65
N CYS A 155 2.13 20.64 -6.51
CA CYS A 155 2.14 20.34 -7.94
C CYS A 155 2.48 18.86 -8.21
N LEU A 156 3.40 18.27 -7.44
CA LEU A 156 3.72 16.84 -7.53
C LEU A 156 2.50 15.98 -7.21
N ASP A 157 1.81 16.27 -6.11
CA ASP A 157 0.61 15.54 -5.69
C ASP A 157 -0.51 15.66 -6.74
N ILE A 158 -0.74 16.87 -7.28
CA ILE A 158 -1.72 17.07 -8.36
C ILE A 158 -1.36 16.22 -9.59
N LEU A 159 -0.10 16.27 -10.05
CA LEU A 159 0.34 15.51 -11.23
C LEU A 159 0.27 14.00 -11.02
N GLN A 160 0.52 13.50 -9.80
CA GLN A 160 0.37 12.08 -9.47
C GLN A 160 -1.09 11.62 -9.50
N ASN A 161 -2.04 12.51 -9.19
CA ASN A 161 -3.47 12.19 -9.09
C ASN A 161 -4.30 12.58 -10.32
N ILE A 162 -3.73 13.27 -11.32
CA ILE A 162 -4.46 13.76 -12.50
C ILE A 162 -4.90 12.63 -13.45
N TYR A 163 -4.32 11.43 -13.33
CA TYR A 163 -4.59 10.29 -14.19
C TYR A 163 -5.46 9.25 -13.45
N PRO A 164 -6.77 9.18 -13.73
CA PRO A 164 -7.71 8.28 -13.04
C PRO A 164 -7.62 6.82 -13.49
N ASP A 165 -6.84 6.51 -14.53
CA ASP A 165 -6.74 5.19 -15.14
C ASP A 165 -5.43 4.46 -14.79
N SER A 166 -5.46 3.13 -14.98
CA SER A 166 -4.39 2.16 -14.66
C SER A 166 -3.06 2.34 -15.41
N LYS A 167 -2.96 3.36 -16.25
CA LYS A 167 -1.71 3.80 -16.89
C LYS A 167 -1.28 5.13 -16.29
N THR A 168 -1.06 5.14 -14.98
CA THR A 168 -0.55 6.31 -14.29
C THR A 168 0.90 6.53 -14.74
N PRO A 169 1.22 7.66 -15.37
CA PRO A 169 2.60 7.95 -15.77
C PRO A 169 3.50 8.07 -14.54
N HIS A 170 4.76 7.69 -14.70
CA HIS A 170 5.72 7.76 -13.61
C HIS A 170 6.06 9.23 -13.36
N THR A 171 5.67 9.72 -12.18
CA THR A 171 5.82 11.13 -11.81
C THR A 171 6.68 11.24 -10.56
N PHE A 172 7.80 11.94 -10.64
CA PHE A 172 8.70 12.13 -9.51
C PHE A 172 9.41 13.49 -9.56
N ALA A 173 9.60 14.08 -8.38
CA ALA A 173 10.42 15.28 -8.22
C ALA A 173 11.91 14.93 -8.38
N MET A 174 12.61 15.73 -9.17
CA MET A 174 14.08 15.71 -9.30
C MET A 174 14.72 16.63 -8.27
N ASP A 175 14.16 17.83 -8.12
CA ASP A 175 14.52 18.82 -7.11
C ASP A 175 13.24 19.58 -6.68
N GLU A 176 13.39 20.67 -5.92
CA GLU A 176 12.26 21.45 -5.39
C GLU A 176 11.49 22.24 -6.46
N GLU A 177 12.06 22.41 -7.66
CA GLU A 177 11.49 23.21 -8.77
C GLU A 177 11.22 22.37 -10.03
N THR A 178 11.62 21.09 -10.03
CA THR A 178 11.63 20.25 -11.21
C THR A 178 10.93 18.93 -10.94
N ILE A 179 9.85 18.71 -11.67
CA ILE A 179 9.11 17.45 -11.69
C ILE A 179 9.31 16.81 -13.06
N VAL A 180 9.57 15.50 -13.07
CA VAL A 180 9.66 14.71 -14.29
C VAL A 180 8.47 13.79 -14.39
N LEU A 181 7.85 13.79 -15.57
CA LEU A 181 6.71 12.96 -15.93
C LEU A 181 7.11 12.05 -17.09
N VAL A 182 7.04 10.74 -16.88
CA VAL A 182 7.38 9.73 -17.89
C VAL A 182 6.12 8.98 -18.31
N ILE A 183 5.77 9.09 -19.59
CA ILE A 183 4.60 8.45 -20.19
C ILE A 183 5.05 7.29 -21.08
N GLU A 184 4.41 6.13 -20.90
CA GLU A 184 4.59 4.90 -21.70
C GLU A 184 3.54 4.74 -22.81
#